data_AF-D5ZPU1-F1
#
_entry.id   AF-D5ZPU1-F1
#
_cell.length_a   1.000
_cell.length_b   1.000
_cell.length_c   1.000
_cell.angle_alpha   90.00
_cell.angle_beta   90.00
_cell.angle_gamma   90.00
#
_symmetry.space_group_name_H-M   'P 1'
#
loop_
_entity.id
_entity.type
_entity.pdbx_description
1 polymer ?
#
loop_
_entity_poly.entity_id
_entity_poly.type
_entity_poly.pdbx_seq_one_letter_code
_entity_poly.pdbx_strand_id
1 'polypeptide(L)'
;MRGTGRRTGTAGPGRAVGADPAGAGAAPRRGRAEPVRRVVAGLDVPSVSADPAGYALDPARGLDAALGIRRREVARGWALRAGRAPDGTGRIGDGPIAGSKAGPRRVLIRLIEEHARHDGLAGPLRERIDGVTGA
;
A
#
# COMPACT_ATOMS: atom_id res chain seq x y z
N MET A 1 -18.97 -69.04 -31.53
CA MET A 1 -18.91 -68.06 -32.64
C MET A 1 -17.75 -67.10 -32.41
N ARG A 2 -17.17 -66.63 -33.51
CA ARG A 2 -15.84 -66.00 -33.70
C ARG A 2 -15.66 -64.62 -33.03
N GLY A 3 -14.40 -64.21 -32.83
CA GLY A 3 -13.97 -62.81 -32.77
C GLY A 3 -12.94 -62.48 -31.68
N THR A 4 -11.70 -62.97 -31.74
CA THR A 4 -10.47 -62.22 -32.13
C THR A 4 -10.47 -60.71 -31.86
N GLY A 5 -9.52 -60.24 -31.02
CA GLY A 5 -9.17 -58.82 -30.91
C GLY A 5 -8.10 -58.52 -29.86
N ARG A 6 -6.86 -58.91 -30.12
CA ARG A 6 -5.67 -58.54 -29.32
C ARG A 6 -5.32 -57.08 -29.62
N ARG A 7 -5.22 -56.20 -28.61
CA ARG A 7 -4.41 -54.97 -28.67
C ARG A 7 -3.69 -54.72 -27.34
N THR A 8 -2.39 -54.94 -27.39
CA THR A 8 -1.38 -54.45 -26.46
C THR A 8 -1.29 -52.92 -26.56
N GLY A 9 -1.42 -52.23 -25.43
CA GLY A 9 -1.18 -50.79 -25.32
C GLY A 9 -0.56 -50.49 -23.96
N THR A 10 0.75 -50.28 -23.96
CA THR A 10 1.55 -49.78 -22.83
C THR A 10 1.53 -48.25 -22.83
N ALA A 11 1.05 -47.63 -21.75
CA ALA A 11 1.29 -46.23 -21.34
C ALA A 11 0.62 -46.06 -19.96
N GLY A 12 1.32 -45.96 -18.83
CA GLY A 12 2.23 -44.90 -18.38
C GLY A 12 1.82 -44.61 -16.93
N PRO A 13 2.73 -44.28 -16.00
CA PRO A 13 2.37 -44.13 -14.59
C PRO A 13 1.42 -42.94 -14.39
N GLY A 14 0.24 -43.22 -13.82
CA GLY A 14 -0.73 -42.21 -13.42
C GLY A 14 -0.10 -41.23 -12.44
N ARG A 15 0.04 -39.97 -12.87
CA ARG A 15 0.39 -38.85 -12.00
C ARG A 15 -0.67 -38.76 -10.91
N ALA A 16 -0.24 -38.92 -9.66
CA ALA A 16 -1.04 -38.57 -8.50
C ALA A 16 -1.50 -37.12 -8.65
N VAL A 17 -2.82 -36.90 -8.58
CA VAL A 17 -3.46 -35.60 -8.48
C VAL A 17 -3.01 -35.02 -7.15
N GLY A 18 -2.04 -34.10 -7.21
CA GLY A 18 -1.62 -33.32 -6.05
C GLY A 18 -2.80 -32.51 -5.56
N ALA A 19 -3.09 -32.66 -4.26
CA ALA A 19 -4.02 -31.80 -3.56
C ALA A 19 -3.69 -30.33 -3.82
N ASP A 20 -4.67 -29.58 -4.28
CA ASP A 20 -4.61 -28.13 -4.41
C ASP A 20 -4.59 -27.54 -3.00
N PRO A 21 -3.50 -26.89 -2.54
CA PRO A 21 -3.54 -26.18 -1.28
C PRO A 21 -4.33 -24.89 -1.52
N ALA A 22 -5.62 -24.92 -1.20
CA ALA A 22 -6.35 -23.69 -0.91
C ALA A 22 -5.54 -22.86 0.09
N GLY A 23 -5.19 -21.63 -0.28
CA GLY A 23 -4.68 -20.64 0.68
C GLY A 23 -3.36 -19.98 0.31
N ALA A 24 -3.33 -19.22 -0.79
CA ALA A 24 -2.47 -18.06 -0.86
C ALA A 24 -3.34 -16.85 -1.19
N GLY A 25 -4.13 -16.42 -0.21
CA GLY A 25 -4.78 -15.12 -0.24
C GLY A 25 -3.70 -14.09 -0.57
N ALA A 26 -3.83 -13.44 -1.73
CA ALA A 26 -2.91 -12.39 -2.14
C ALA A 26 -2.84 -11.37 -1.00
N ALA A 27 -1.67 -11.28 -0.36
CA ALA A 27 -1.45 -10.34 0.73
C ALA A 27 -1.88 -8.94 0.22
N PRO A 28 -2.74 -8.22 0.95
CA PRO A 28 -3.21 -6.92 0.52
C PRO A 28 -1.97 -6.05 0.26
N ARG A 29 -1.87 -5.49 -0.95
CA ARG A 29 -0.81 -4.54 -1.29
C ARG A 29 -1.03 -3.27 -0.45
N ARG A 30 -0.47 -3.27 0.76
CA ARG A 30 -0.61 -2.21 1.77
C ARG A 30 -0.13 -0.87 1.21
N GLY A 31 -0.89 0.20 1.50
CA GLY A 31 -0.56 1.57 1.12
C GLY A 31 0.78 1.99 1.73
N ARG A 32 1.71 2.44 0.87
CA ARG A 32 3.13 2.69 1.20
C ARG A 32 3.41 4.14 1.57
N ALA A 33 2.55 4.77 2.36
CA ALA A 33 2.83 6.13 2.85
C ALA A 33 3.44 6.04 4.26
N GLU A 34 4.74 5.76 4.34
CA GLU A 34 5.47 5.91 5.60
C GLU A 34 5.61 7.41 5.92
N PRO A 35 5.38 7.83 7.19
CA PRO A 35 5.40 9.23 7.54
C PRO A 35 6.81 9.82 7.38
N VAL A 36 6.86 11.06 6.83
CA VAL A 36 8.08 11.89 6.67
C VAL A 36 8.95 11.87 7.92
N ARG A 37 8.34 11.84 9.11
CA ARG A 37 9.04 11.81 10.39
C ARG A 37 9.98 10.61 10.56
N ARG A 38 9.55 9.42 10.12
CA ARG A 38 10.34 8.20 10.25
C ARG A 38 11.48 8.17 9.23
N VAL A 39 11.18 8.50 7.97
CA VAL A 39 12.17 8.37 6.89
C VAL A 39 13.11 9.57 6.80
N VAL A 40 12.58 10.79 6.90
CA VAL A 40 13.37 12.02 6.78
C VAL A 40 14.01 12.37 8.11
N ALA A 41 13.33 12.19 9.23
CA ALA A 41 13.86 12.60 10.54
C ALA A 41 14.35 11.45 11.43
N GLY A 42 14.20 10.18 11.02
CA GLY A 42 14.61 9.03 11.83
C GLY A 42 13.84 8.88 13.14
N LEU A 43 12.69 9.55 13.27
CA LEU A 43 11.91 9.53 14.49
C LEU A 43 11.09 8.25 14.56
N ASP A 44 11.18 7.56 15.70
CA ASP A 44 10.23 6.52 16.05
C ASP A 44 8.92 7.19 16.52
N VAL A 45 7.92 7.16 15.65
CA VAL A 45 6.60 7.74 15.90
C VAL A 45 5.53 6.67 15.72
N PRO A 46 4.53 6.61 16.62
CA PRO A 46 3.38 5.74 16.46
C PRO A 46 2.67 5.99 15.13
N SER A 47 2.09 4.93 14.57
CA SER A 47 1.21 5.06 13.41
C SER A 47 0.02 5.96 13.74
N VAL A 48 -0.35 6.82 12.79
CA VAL A 48 -1.56 7.67 12.89
C VAL A 48 -2.85 6.87 12.72
N SER A 49 -2.75 5.65 12.19
CA SER A 49 -3.85 4.69 12.01
C SER A 49 -3.56 3.41 12.80
N ALA A 50 -4.57 2.92 13.53
CA ALA A 50 -4.52 1.60 14.15
C ALA A 50 -4.69 0.47 13.13
N ASP A 51 -5.33 0.74 11.99
CA ASP A 51 -5.42 -0.19 10.86
C ASP A 51 -4.16 -0.10 9.99
N PRO A 52 -3.41 -1.20 9.82
CA PRO A 52 -2.23 -1.25 8.95
C PRO A 52 -2.53 -1.06 7.46
N ALA A 53 -3.77 -1.28 7.01
CA ALA A 53 -4.19 -0.99 5.64
C ALA A 53 -4.55 0.50 5.45
N GLY A 54 -4.92 1.19 6.54
CA GLY A 54 -5.22 2.61 6.57
C GLY A 54 -6.63 2.98 6.10
N TYR A 55 -7.54 2.01 6.01
CA TYR A 55 -8.91 2.22 5.51
C TYR A 55 -9.99 2.09 6.58
N ALA A 56 -9.68 1.51 7.75
CA ALA A 56 -10.65 1.42 8.83
C ALA A 56 -11.06 2.81 9.33
N LEU A 57 -12.37 3.07 9.31
CA LEU A 57 -12.95 4.28 9.87
C LEU A 57 -13.09 4.16 11.38
N ASP A 58 -12.68 5.20 12.09
CA ASP A 58 -12.92 5.38 13.51
C ASP A 58 -14.23 6.17 13.68
N PRO A 59 -15.33 5.55 14.15
CA PRO A 59 -16.63 6.23 14.23
C PRO A 59 -16.64 7.39 15.23
N ALA A 60 -15.69 7.42 16.18
CA ALA A 60 -15.52 8.53 17.10
C ALA A 60 -14.76 9.71 16.46
N ARG A 61 -14.23 9.56 15.25
CA ARG A 61 -13.40 10.56 14.57
C ARG A 61 -14.14 11.19 13.40
N GLY A 62 -14.64 12.39 13.64
CA GLY A 62 -15.22 13.24 12.59
C GLY A 62 -14.19 13.82 11.61
N LEU A 63 -14.70 14.40 10.53
CA LEU A 63 -13.91 15.00 9.45
C LEU A 63 -12.95 16.09 9.96
N ASP A 64 -13.41 16.99 10.83
CA ASP A 64 -12.58 18.08 11.35
C ASP A 64 -11.38 17.58 12.13
N ALA A 65 -11.57 16.54 12.95
CA ALA A 65 -10.49 15.91 13.69
C ALA A 65 -9.46 15.28 12.72
N ALA A 66 -9.94 14.58 11.68
CA ALA A 66 -9.07 13.99 10.66
C ALA A 66 -8.28 15.05 9.88
N LEU A 67 -8.93 16.13 9.44
CA LEU A 67 -8.28 17.24 8.74
C LEU A 67 -7.30 18.00 9.65
N GLY A 68 -7.63 18.16 10.93
CA GLY A 68 -6.75 18.75 11.94
C GLY A 68 -5.45 17.96 12.11
N ILE A 69 -5.55 16.63 12.21
CA ILE A 69 -4.38 15.73 12.25
C ILE A 69 -3.57 15.89 10.96
N ARG A 70 -4.20 15.82 9.78
CA ARG A 70 -3.52 15.97 8.49
C ARG A 70 -2.73 17.29 8.42
N ARG A 71 -3.32 18.41 8.81
CA ARG A 71 -2.65 19.73 8.79
C ARG A 71 -1.44 19.76 9.73
N ARG A 72 -1.58 19.21 10.95
CA ARG A 72 -0.46 19.10 11.92
C ARG A 72 0.67 18.22 11.38
N GLU A 73 0.34 17.11 10.75
CA GLU A 73 1.32 16.21 10.12
C GLU A 73 2.07 16.90 8.98
N VAL A 74 1.36 17.61 8.11
CA VAL A 74 1.96 18.41 7.03
C VAL A 74 2.90 19.48 7.58
N ALA A 75 2.44 20.28 8.55
CA ALA A 75 3.25 21.33 9.16
C ALA A 75 4.53 20.78 9.80
N ARG A 76 4.44 19.65 10.52
CA ARG A 76 5.61 19.01 11.12
C ARG A 76 6.54 18.39 10.07
N GLY A 77 6.00 17.85 8.97
CA GLY A 77 6.78 17.37 7.83
C GLY A 77 7.63 18.49 7.22
N TRP A 78 7.04 19.67 7.02
CA TRP A 78 7.76 20.86 6.55
C TRP A 78 8.85 21.29 7.53
N ALA A 79 8.55 21.37 8.83
CA ALA A 79 9.54 21.73 9.85
C ALA A 79 10.74 20.77 9.88
N LEU A 80 10.50 19.45 9.75
CA LEU A 80 11.56 18.44 9.73
C LEU A 80 12.37 18.42 8.44
N ARG A 81 11.78 18.91 7.35
CA ARG A 81 12.43 19.06 6.05
C ARG A 81 13.32 20.32 6.00
N ALA A 82 12.98 21.36 6.75
CA ALA A 82 13.74 22.60 6.80
C ALA A 82 15.22 22.33 7.11
N GLY A 83 16.12 22.99 6.37
CA GLY A 83 17.57 22.85 6.54
C GLY A 83 18.19 21.54 6.02
N ARG A 84 17.40 20.60 5.47
CA ARG A 84 17.95 19.37 4.88
C ARG A 84 18.19 19.50 3.37
N ALA A 85 19.27 18.92 2.88
CA ALA A 85 19.52 18.81 1.43
C ALA A 85 18.46 17.92 0.76
N PRO A 86 17.95 18.25 -0.45
CA PRO A 86 16.99 17.41 -1.17
C PRO A 86 17.51 16.01 -1.49
N ASP A 87 18.82 15.93 -1.76
CA ASP A 87 19.52 14.73 -2.20
C ASP A 87 20.30 14.05 -1.05
N GLY A 88 20.14 14.55 0.18
CA GLY A 88 20.61 13.84 1.37
C GLY A 88 19.94 12.47 1.48
N THR A 89 20.58 11.50 2.13
CA THR A 89 20.02 10.14 2.28
C THR A 89 19.74 9.81 3.74
N GLY A 90 18.54 9.32 4.02
CA GLY A 90 18.14 8.73 5.30
C GLY A 90 17.93 7.23 5.16
N ARG A 91 17.95 6.49 6.29
CA ARG A 91 17.64 5.06 6.34
C ARG A 91 16.23 4.86 6.89
N ILE A 92 15.49 3.93 6.29
CA ILE A 92 14.18 3.53 6.79
C ILE A 92 14.38 2.59 7.98
N GLY A 93 13.85 2.97 9.14
CA GLY A 93 13.99 2.22 10.40
C GLY A 93 13.29 0.86 10.35
N ASP A 94 12.01 0.83 9.97
CA ASP A 94 11.15 -0.35 10.13
C ASP A 94 10.27 -0.60 8.89
N GLY A 95 9.55 -1.74 8.90
CA GLY A 95 8.59 -2.13 7.87
C GLY A 95 9.21 -2.94 6.71
N PRO A 96 8.42 -3.24 5.65
CA PRO A 96 8.81 -4.17 4.59
C PRO A 96 10.04 -3.75 3.78
N ILE A 97 10.48 -2.51 3.91
CA ILE A 97 11.65 -1.94 3.23
C ILE A 97 12.69 -1.39 4.21
N ALA A 98 12.64 -1.83 5.48
CA ALA A 98 13.63 -1.47 6.51
C ALA A 98 15.07 -1.67 6.00
N GLY A 99 15.98 -0.80 6.44
CA GLY A 99 17.38 -0.80 5.99
C GLY A 99 17.61 -0.13 4.63
N SER A 100 16.57 0.06 3.82
CA SER A 100 16.67 0.79 2.55
C SER A 100 17.04 2.26 2.77
N LYS A 101 17.79 2.82 1.83
CA LYS A 101 18.06 4.27 1.79
C LYS A 101 16.99 4.99 0.98
N ALA A 102 16.50 6.11 1.49
CA ALA A 102 15.63 7.01 0.75
C ALA A 102 16.02 8.46 1.07
N GLY A 103 16.15 9.27 0.03
CA GLY A 103 16.35 10.71 0.18
C GLY A 103 15.02 11.46 0.29
N PRO A 104 15.01 12.69 0.87
CA PRO A 104 13.84 13.54 0.96
C PRO A 104 13.13 13.73 -0.37
N ARG A 105 13.87 13.93 -1.48
CA ARG A 105 13.30 14.04 -2.83
C ARG A 105 12.45 12.82 -3.18
N ARG A 106 12.97 11.61 -3.00
CA ARG A 106 12.26 10.36 -3.32
C ARG A 106 11.00 10.19 -2.47
N VAL A 107 11.08 10.51 -1.18
CA VAL A 107 9.94 10.42 -0.26
C VAL A 107 8.84 11.40 -0.66
N LEU A 108 9.19 12.65 -0.97
CA LEU A 108 8.23 13.68 -1.37
C LEU A 108 7.56 13.34 -2.69
N ILE A 109 8.31 12.87 -3.70
CA ILE A 109 7.74 12.38 -4.96
C ILE A 109 6.72 11.27 -4.67
N ARG A 110 7.08 10.30 -3.82
CA ARG A 110 6.17 9.20 -3.49
C ARG A 110 4.89 9.68 -2.80
N LEU A 111 4.98 10.68 -1.93
CA LEU A 111 3.81 11.26 -1.27
C LEU A 111 2.91 12.00 -2.27
N ILE A 112 3.48 12.71 -3.24
CA ILE A 112 2.73 13.40 -4.31
C ILE A 112 2.01 12.37 -5.19
N GLU A 113 2.72 11.31 -5.61
CA GLU A 113 2.13 10.21 -6.39
C GLU A 113 0.96 9.56 -5.67
N GLU A 114 1.14 9.20 -4.40
CA GLU A 114 0.10 8.54 -3.61
C GLU A 114 -1.09 9.49 -3.33
N HIS A 115 -0.82 10.78 -3.12
CA HIS A 115 -1.87 11.79 -2.96
C HIS A 115 -2.71 11.93 -4.23
N ALA A 116 -2.07 12.09 -5.38
CA ALA A 116 -2.76 12.21 -6.67
C ALA A 116 -3.59 10.95 -6.98
N ARG A 117 -3.07 9.76 -6.63
CA ARG A 117 -3.80 8.51 -6.78
C ARG A 117 -5.07 8.47 -5.93
N HIS A 118 -5.01 8.92 -4.68
CA HIS A 118 -6.19 8.97 -3.82
C HIS A 118 -7.19 10.06 -4.23
N ASP A 119 -6.72 11.22 -4.66
CA ASP A 119 -7.58 12.29 -5.14
C ASP A 119 -8.32 11.87 -6.42
N GLY A 120 -7.63 11.16 -7.32
CA GLY A 120 -8.26 10.56 -8.50
C GLY A 120 -9.36 9.54 -8.17
N LEU A 121 -9.24 8.81 -7.05
CA LEU A 121 -10.30 7.90 -6.56
C LEU A 121 -11.46 8.65 -5.90
N ALA A 122 -11.22 9.84 -5.35
CA ALA A 122 -12.25 10.68 -4.76
C ALA A 122 -13.10 11.42 -5.82
N GLY A 123 -12.56 11.63 -7.02
CA GLY A 123 -13.27 12.26 -8.14
C GLY A 123 -14.65 11.64 -8.41
N PRO A 124 -14.76 10.34 -8.74
CA PRO A 124 -16.05 9.69 -8.99
C PRO A 124 -17.03 9.75 -7.81
N LEU A 125 -16.54 9.77 -6.57
CA LEU A 125 -17.39 9.95 -5.38
C LEU A 125 -17.99 11.36 -5.36
N ARG A 126 -17.17 12.37 -5.65
CA ARG A 126 -17.61 13.76 -5.75
C ARG A 126 -18.60 13.95 -6.89
N GLU A 127 -18.36 13.35 -8.05
CA GLU A 127 -19.30 13.37 -9.18
C GLU A 127 -20.66 12.78 -8.81
N ARG A 128 -20.67 11.68 -8.05
CA ARG A 128 -21.92 11.06 -7.57
C ARG A 128 -22.66 11.88 -6.51
N ILE A 129 -21.94 12.69 -5.73
CA ILE A 129 -22.54 13.54 -4.68
C ILE A 129 -23.04 14.86 -5.28
N ASP A 130 -22.19 15.52 -6.06
CA ASP A 130 -22.42 16.87 -6.57
C ASP A 130 -23.16 16.87 -7.93
N GLY A 131 -23.16 15.74 -8.64
CA GLY A 131 -23.76 15.60 -9.98
C GLY A 131 -22.95 16.27 -11.11
N VAL A 132 -21.73 16.73 -10.85
CA VAL A 132 -20.87 17.47 -11.79
C VAL A 132 -19.57 16.72 -12.03
N THR A 133 -19.23 16.47 -13.31
CA THR A 133 -17.98 15.84 -13.75
C THR A 133 -16.90 16.89 -14.05
N GLY A 134 -15.67 16.66 -13.57
CA GLY A 134 -14.46 17.32 -14.11
C GLY A 134 -14.13 18.76 -13.67
N ALA A 135 -14.40 19.15 -12.41
CA ALA A 135 -13.99 20.45 -11.86
C ALA A 135 -12.51 20.53 -11.45
#